data_AF-A0A239AJR3-F1
#
_entry.id   AF-A0A239AJR3-F1
#
_cell.length_a   1.000
_cell.length_b   1.000
_cell.length_c   1.000
_cell.angle_alpha   90.00
_cell.angle_beta   90.00
_cell.angle_gamma   90.00
#
_symmetry.space_group_name_H-M   'P 1'
#
loop_
_entity.id
_entity.type
_entity.pdbx_description
1 polymer ?
#
loop_
_entity_poly.entity_id
_entity_poly.type
_entity_poly.pdbx_seq_one_letter_code
_entity_poly.pdbx_strand_id
1 'polypeptide(L)'
;MRYCLMMGLLCVILNAHAAESMDSNVAGVGLIEDESSECLANDGKLILLKSDATEAMEVWLDRWFMDVQTADHTKHIIQPGDEPIALGCSQTRDKEKQYWTIASARPVALQ
;
A
#
# COMPACT_ATOMS: atom_id res chain seq x y z
N MET A 1 -56.17 20.48 -19.05
CA MET A 1 -56.35 19.20 -19.78
C MET A 1 -55.04 18.94 -20.53
N ARG A 2 -54.33 17.85 -20.17
CA ARG A 2 -53.03 17.38 -20.73
C ARG A 2 -51.86 18.30 -20.32
N TYR A 3 -50.88 17.90 -19.49
CA TYR A 3 -50.16 16.63 -19.44
C TYR A 3 -49.79 16.26 -18.00
N CYS A 4 -50.41 15.19 -17.50
CA CYS A 4 -49.79 14.33 -16.49
C CYS A 4 -48.70 13.49 -17.19
N LEU A 5 -47.75 12.95 -16.40
CA LEU A 5 -46.67 12.02 -16.77
C LEU A 5 -45.40 12.63 -17.37
N MET A 6 -44.48 13.03 -16.50
CA MET A 6 -43.09 12.53 -16.51
C MET A 6 -42.64 12.46 -15.04
N MET A 7 -42.80 11.32 -14.35
CA MET A 7 -41.82 10.23 -14.36
C MET A 7 -40.44 10.81 -13.98
N GLY A 8 -40.08 10.93 -12.71
CA GLY A 8 -40.03 9.85 -11.75
C GLY A 8 -38.84 8.93 -12.04
N LEU A 9 -37.62 9.47 -12.19
CA LEU A 9 -36.38 8.69 -12.14
C LEU A 9 -35.14 9.60 -12.03
N LEU A 10 -34.97 10.27 -10.88
CA LEU A 10 -33.69 10.90 -10.53
C LEU A 10 -33.23 10.36 -9.17
N CYS A 11 -33.14 9.04 -9.09
CA CYS A 11 -32.50 8.34 -8.00
C CYS A 11 -31.52 7.33 -8.59
N VAL A 12 -30.38 7.22 -7.93
CA VAL A 12 -29.32 6.22 -8.14
C VAL A 12 -28.37 6.53 -9.28
N ILE A 13 -27.34 7.34 -9.00
CA ILE A 13 -25.95 6.88 -9.16
C ILE A 13 -25.08 7.59 -8.09
N LEU A 14 -25.17 7.16 -6.82
CA LEU A 14 -24.05 7.35 -5.91
C LEU A 14 -23.00 6.33 -6.32
N ASN A 15 -21.97 6.77 -7.03
CA ASN A 15 -20.75 5.97 -7.20
C ASN A 15 -20.07 5.89 -5.84
N ALA A 16 -20.42 4.87 -5.07
CA ALA A 16 -19.62 4.42 -3.95
C ALA A 16 -18.25 3.99 -4.52
N HIS A 17 -17.27 4.89 -4.46
CA HIS A 17 -15.88 4.50 -4.53
C HIS A 17 -15.60 3.72 -3.25
N ALA A 18 -15.69 2.40 -3.32
CA ALA A 18 -15.04 1.56 -2.33
C ALA A 18 -13.54 1.81 -2.50
N ALA A 19 -12.97 2.63 -1.61
CA ALA A 19 -11.53 2.61 -1.40
C ALA A 19 -11.22 1.22 -0.86
N GLU A 20 -10.74 0.33 -1.73
CA GLU A 20 -10.14 -0.93 -1.32
C GLU A 20 -8.86 -0.55 -0.55
N SER A 21 -8.99 -0.37 0.76
CA SER A 21 -7.83 -0.34 1.64
C SER A 21 -7.19 -1.72 1.52
N MET A 22 -5.99 -1.78 0.93
CA MET A 22 -5.11 -2.94 0.97
C MET A 22 -4.68 -3.20 2.41
N ASP A 23 -5.60 -3.71 3.22
CA ASP A 23 -5.32 -4.17 4.59
C ASP A 23 -4.74 -5.58 4.49
N SER A 24 -3.47 -5.65 4.11
CA SER A 24 -2.67 -6.87 4.27
C SER A 24 -1.92 -6.79 5.60
N ASN A 25 -2.64 -6.60 6.71
CA ASN A 25 -2.07 -6.69 8.05
C ASN A 25 -1.82 -8.17 8.40
N VAL A 26 -0.71 -8.69 7.89
CA VAL A 26 -0.24 -10.02 8.27
C VAL A 26 0.59 -9.86 9.54
N ALA A 27 0.09 -10.40 10.66
CA ALA A 27 0.87 -10.59 11.89
C ALA A 27 1.68 -9.37 12.40
N GLY A 28 1.07 -8.18 12.42
CA GLY A 28 1.72 -6.96 12.93
C GLY A 28 2.78 -6.36 12.01
N VAL A 29 2.90 -6.86 10.77
CA VAL A 29 3.73 -6.28 9.72
C VAL A 29 2.83 -5.49 8.77
N GLY A 30 3.27 -4.29 8.38
CA GLY A 30 2.52 -3.43 7.49
C GLY A 30 3.39 -2.48 6.67
N LEU A 31 2.79 -1.93 5.63
CA LEU A 31 3.35 -0.84 4.85
C LEU A 31 2.72 0.47 5.35
N ILE A 32 3.55 1.47 5.64
CA ILE A 32 3.11 2.80 6.05
C ILE A 32 3.68 3.85 5.09
N GLU A 33 3.05 5.01 5.04
CA GLU A 33 3.49 6.15 4.23
C GLU A 33 4.06 7.26 5.11
N ASP A 34 5.09 7.93 4.63
CA ASP A 34 5.71 9.10 5.28
C ASP A 34 5.93 10.26 4.28
N GLU A 35 5.92 11.48 4.80
CA GLU A 35 6.06 12.73 4.04
C GLU A 35 7.53 13.17 3.90
N SER A 36 8.37 12.30 3.35
CA SER A 36 9.76 12.64 3.04
C SER A 36 9.86 13.72 1.96
N SER A 37 10.71 14.73 2.18
CA SER A 37 10.92 15.86 1.26
C SER A 37 11.36 15.42 -0.14
N GLU A 38 12.11 14.32 -0.25
CA GLU A 38 12.54 13.74 -1.53
C GLU A 38 11.35 13.21 -2.34
N CYS A 39 10.42 12.53 -1.69
CA CYS A 39 9.25 11.96 -2.35
C CYS A 39 8.21 13.04 -2.65
N LEU A 40 8.02 14.00 -1.74
CA LEU A 40 7.12 15.14 -1.93
C LEU A 40 7.50 16.00 -3.13
N ALA A 41 8.79 16.13 -3.44
CA ALA A 41 9.25 16.84 -4.63
C ALA A 41 8.64 16.28 -5.93
N ASN A 42 8.23 15.01 -5.91
CA ASN A 42 7.58 14.33 -7.02
C ASN A 42 6.10 14.01 -6.73
N ASP A 43 5.43 14.71 -5.82
CA ASP A 43 4.04 14.45 -5.39
C ASP A 43 3.83 13.02 -4.86
N GLY A 44 4.91 12.34 -4.48
CA GLY A 44 4.91 11.00 -3.93
C GLY A 44 5.01 11.02 -2.40
N LYS A 45 4.91 9.83 -1.82
CA LYS A 45 5.13 9.57 -0.39
C LYS A 45 6.20 8.50 -0.25
N LEU A 46 6.98 8.54 0.83
CA LEU A 46 7.91 7.47 1.14
C LEU A 46 7.12 6.26 1.65
N ILE A 47 7.31 5.10 1.03
CA ILE A 47 6.76 3.85 1.51
C ILE A 47 7.78 3.18 2.44
N LEU A 48 7.31 2.83 3.63
CA LEU A 48 8.09 2.18 4.68
C LEU A 48 7.49 0.82 5.01
N LEU A 49 8.33 -0.18 5.22
CA LEU A 49 7.96 -1.46 5.82
C LEU A 49 8.18 -1.40 7.33
N LYS A 50 7.14 -1.68 8.11
CA LYS A 50 7.18 -1.65 9.58
C LYS A 50 6.68 -2.96 10.16
N SER A 51 7.24 -3.36 11.30
CA SER A 51 6.72 -4.43 12.15
C SER A 51 6.49 -3.91 13.56
N ASP A 52 5.31 -4.18 14.12
CA ASP A 52 4.97 -4.01 15.53
C ASP A 52 4.99 -5.37 16.28
N ALA A 53 5.53 -6.43 15.64
CA ALA A 53 5.65 -7.75 16.24
C ALA A 53 6.70 -7.80 17.36
N THR A 54 6.47 -8.63 18.37
CA THR A 54 7.41 -8.86 19.48
C THR A 54 8.47 -9.92 19.19
N GLU A 55 8.36 -10.59 18.04
CA GLU A 55 9.30 -11.59 17.54
C GLU A 55 9.88 -11.15 16.19
N ALA A 56 11.02 -11.72 15.81
CA ALA A 56 11.65 -11.41 14.53
C ALA A 56 10.78 -11.92 13.38
N MET A 57 10.58 -11.08 12.37
CA MET A 57 9.71 -11.38 11.23
C MET A 57 10.53 -11.47 9.94
N GLU A 58 10.34 -12.56 9.20
CA GLU A 58 10.72 -12.62 7.79
C GLU A 58 9.55 -12.15 6.94
N VAL A 59 9.78 -11.11 6.14
CA VAL A 59 8.79 -10.48 5.28
C VAL A 59 9.26 -10.55 3.84
N TRP A 60 8.43 -11.09 2.98
CA TRP A 60 8.64 -11.09 1.54
C TRP A 60 7.72 -10.05 0.89
N LEU A 61 8.31 -9.20 0.06
CA LEU A 61 7.63 -8.15 -0.66
C LEU A 61 7.72 -8.36 -2.17
N ASP A 62 6.64 -8.01 -2.85
CA ASP A 62 6.61 -7.81 -4.28
C ASP A 62 6.47 -6.32 -4.57
N ARG A 63 7.21 -5.84 -5.57
CA ARG A 63 7.08 -4.47 -6.06
C ARG A 63 6.21 -4.46 -7.32
N TRP A 64 5.48 -3.36 -7.47
CA TRP A 64 4.65 -3.07 -8.61
C TRP A 64 5.09 -1.73 -9.18
N PHE A 65 5.32 -1.70 -10.49
CA PHE A 65 5.72 -0.51 -11.23
C PHE A 65 4.77 -0.33 -12.40
N MET A 66 4.14 0.85 -12.48
CA MET A 66 3.08 1.12 -13.47
C MET A 66 1.99 0.05 -13.50
N ASP A 67 1.57 -0.40 -12.31
CA ASP A 67 0.56 -1.46 -12.10
C ASP A 67 0.94 -2.84 -12.69
N VAL A 68 2.23 -3.06 -12.98
CA VAL A 68 2.80 -4.36 -13.37
C VAL A 68 3.71 -4.85 -12.24
N GLN A 69 3.46 -6.07 -11.75
CA GLN A 69 4.35 -6.71 -10.77
C GLN A 69 5.72 -6.93 -11.41
N THR A 70 6.75 -6.40 -10.76
CA THR A 70 8.13 -6.56 -11.21
C THR A 70 8.66 -7.92 -10.75
N ALA A 71 9.76 -8.37 -11.36
CA ALA A 71 10.31 -9.70 -11.07
C ALA A 71 11.02 -9.80 -9.70
N ASP A 72 11.23 -8.68 -9.01
CA ASP A 72 11.82 -8.66 -7.68
C ASP A 72 10.85 -9.18 -6.61
N HIS A 73 11.29 -10.25 -5.96
CA HIS A 73 10.69 -10.81 -4.75
C HIS A 73 11.69 -10.64 -3.61
N THR A 74 11.53 -9.60 -2.81
CA THR A 74 12.56 -9.13 -1.88
C THR A 74 12.27 -9.61 -0.46
N LYS A 75 13.29 -10.14 0.21
CA LYS A 75 13.22 -10.58 1.61
C LYS A 75 13.78 -9.53 2.56
N HIS A 76 13.04 -9.27 3.64
CA HIS A 76 13.48 -8.50 4.79
C HIS A 76 13.38 -9.35 6.07
N ILE A 77 14.35 -9.22 6.97
CA ILE A 77 14.22 -9.69 8.36
C ILE A 77 14.11 -8.43 9.22
N ILE A 78 13.05 -8.34 10.02
CA ILE A 78 12.78 -7.21 10.90
C ILE A 78 12.82 -7.72 12.34
N GLN A 79 13.72 -7.17 13.16
CA GLN A 79 13.78 -7.47 14.58
C GLN A 79 12.72 -6.68 15.35
N PRO A 80 12.29 -7.15 16.54
CA PRO A 80 11.45 -6.37 17.42
C PRO A 80 12.12 -5.03 17.78
N GLY A 81 11.44 -3.92 17.48
CA GLY A 81 11.93 -2.57 17.76
C GLY A 81 12.87 -1.99 16.70
N ASP A 82 13.10 -2.68 15.58
CA ASP A 82 13.78 -2.08 14.43
C ASP A 82 13.00 -0.88 13.89
N GLU A 83 13.74 0.13 13.43
CA GLU A 83 13.15 1.27 12.71
C GLU A 83 12.51 0.82 11.39
N PRO A 84 11.44 1.49 10.92
CA PRO A 84 10.83 1.18 9.63
C PRO A 84 11.84 1.22 8.47
N ILE A 85 11.78 0.21 7.61
CA ILE A 85 12.67 0.06 6.46
C ILE A 85 12.12 0.87 5.28
N ALA A 86 12.93 1.80 4.77
CA ALA A 86 12.58 2.56 3.57
C ALA A 86 12.62 1.70 2.31
N LEU A 87 11.50 1.61 1.59
CA LEU A 87 11.38 0.87 0.33
C LEU A 87 11.55 1.78 -0.90
N GLY A 88 11.07 3.03 -0.80
CA GLY A 88 11.17 4.04 -1.84
C GLY A 88 9.92 4.90 -1.96
N CYS A 89 9.94 5.89 -2.85
CA CYS A 89 8.80 6.78 -3.08
C CYS A 89 7.66 6.08 -3.84
N SER A 90 6.40 6.42 -3.59
CA SER A 90 5.23 5.92 -4.33
C SER A 90 5.15 6.41 -5.79
N GLN A 91 5.96 7.42 -6.12
CA GLN A 91 6.17 7.91 -7.47
C GLN A 91 7.65 8.04 -7.75
N THR A 92 8.07 7.66 -8.96
CA THR A 92 9.43 7.92 -9.44
C THR A 92 9.62 9.40 -9.77
N ARG A 93 10.86 9.78 -10.07
CA ARG A 93 11.19 11.13 -10.56
C ARG A 93 10.43 11.48 -11.86
N ASP A 94 10.14 10.47 -12.67
CA ASP A 94 9.45 10.63 -13.96
C ASP A 94 7.92 10.48 -13.82
N LYS A 95 7.40 10.59 -12.58
CA LYS A 95 5.97 10.53 -12.21
C LYS A 95 5.29 9.20 -12.48
N GLU A 96 6.07 8.12 -12.56
CA GLU A 96 5.51 6.77 -12.72
C GLU A 96 5.11 6.22 -11.35
N LYS A 97 3.92 5.61 -11.27
CA LYS A 97 3.41 4.99 -10.06
C LYS A 97 4.23 3.75 -9.71
N GLN A 98 4.56 3.60 -8.43
CA GLN A 98 5.06 2.35 -7.88
C GLN A 98 4.52 2.09 -6.48
N TYR A 99 4.39 0.82 -6.10
CA TYR A 99 3.96 0.41 -4.78
C TYR A 99 4.49 -0.98 -4.44
N TRP A 100 4.27 -1.41 -3.20
CA TRP A 100 4.69 -2.71 -2.69
C TRP A 100 3.49 -3.46 -2.13
N THR A 101 3.56 -4.79 -2.17
CA THR A 101 2.62 -5.69 -1.52
C THR A 101 3.38 -6.69 -0.65
N ILE A 102 2.83 -6.99 0.53
CA ILE A 102 3.36 -8.06 1.38
C ILE A 102 2.92 -9.40 0.79
N ALA A 103 3.87 -10.14 0.22
CA ALA A 103 3.62 -11.46 -0.35
C ALA A 103 3.49 -12.53 0.76
N SER A 104 4.33 -12.44 1.79
CA SER A 104 4.19 -13.23 3.01
C SER A 104 4.91 -12.56 4.18
N ALA A 105 4.44 -12.83 5.39
CA ALA A 105 5.15 -12.49 6.62
C ALA A 105 5.05 -13.67 7.60
N ARG A 106 6.17 -14.06 8.21
CA ARG A 106 6.22 -15.15 9.17
C ARG A 106 7.25 -14.90 10.27
N PRO A 107 6.99 -15.35 11.50
CA PRO A 107 8.01 -15.36 12.54
C PRO A 107 9.22 -16.20 12.16
N VAL A 108 10.40 -15.79 12.61
CA VAL A 108 11.64 -16.55 12.49
C VAL A 108 12.37 -16.64 13.83
N ALA A 109 12.89 -17.82 14.14
CA ALA A 109 13.72 -18.00 15.32
C ALA A 109 15.11 -17.36 15.07
N LEU A 110 15.53 -16.49 15.99
CA LEU A 110 16.90 -15.98 16.01
C LEU A 110 17.82 -17.12 16.48
N GLN A 111 18.76 -17.51 15.62
CA GLN A 111 19.80 -18.49 15.92
C GLN A 111 20.98 -17.85 16.65
#